data_AF-A0A848UXX7-F1
#
_entry.id   AF-A0A848UXX7-F1
#
_cell.length_a   1.000
_cell.length_b   1.000
_cell.length_c   1.000
_cell.angle_alpha   90.00
_cell.angle_beta   90.00
_cell.angle_gamma   90.00
#
_symmetry.space_group_name_H-M   'P 1'
#
loop_
_entity.id
_entity.type
_entity.pdbx_description
1 polymer ?
#
loop_
_entity_poly.entity_id
_entity_poly.type
_entity_poly.pdbx_seq_one_letter_code
_entity_poly.pdbx_strand_id
1 'polypeptide(L)'
;MKISLTQPLALVCGLFFLVSCEKEITVDLPVVPSKIVVQGSIEQGQPPFILLSESQGYFEPTDITSLESYFIKGADVTVDNGNETFQLDEICTSTLPPELLPLVTEVTGFPPELLATVDICAYTMIDGSLLGEENTVYTLEVEHEGRMASSTTKINGVIELNDVWFELTGTSDSLGFAYATLTDPDTLGNAYRWFAKRINTYPEWSEHAGEQKDPSYVAPLG
;
A
#
# COMPACT_ATOMS: atom_id res chain seq x y z
N MET A 1 -74.69 18.16 -29.80
CA MET A 1 -73.96 17.94 -28.53
C MET A 1 -72.65 18.72 -28.63
N LYS A 2 -72.59 19.92 -28.02
CA LYS A 2 -71.41 20.80 -28.09
C LYS A 2 -70.39 20.32 -27.06
N ILE A 3 -69.32 19.67 -27.50
CA ILE A 3 -68.16 19.37 -26.68
C ILE A 3 -67.27 20.63 -26.74
N SER A 4 -67.15 21.36 -25.63
CA SER A 4 -66.37 22.58 -25.53
C SER A 4 -64.87 22.26 -25.67
N LEU A 5 -64.26 22.82 -26.71
CA LEU A 5 -62.87 22.61 -27.11
C LEU A 5 -61.88 23.56 -26.39
N THR A 6 -62.12 23.89 -25.11
CA THR A 6 -61.36 24.93 -24.38
C THR A 6 -60.13 24.41 -23.63
N GLN A 7 -59.72 23.16 -23.86
CA GLN A 7 -58.70 22.49 -23.05
C GLN A 7 -57.49 21.87 -23.82
N PRO A 8 -56.99 22.41 -24.95
CA PRO A 8 -55.64 22.08 -25.41
C PRO A 8 -54.63 23.22 -25.20
N LEU A 9 -55.07 24.46 -24.93
CA LEU A 9 -54.18 25.63 -24.89
C LEU A 9 -53.38 25.74 -23.57
N ALA A 10 -53.95 25.27 -22.45
CA ALA A 10 -53.28 25.28 -21.15
C ALA A 10 -52.12 24.26 -21.06
N LEU A 11 -52.19 23.16 -21.83
CA LEU A 11 -51.16 22.11 -21.83
C LEU A 11 -49.93 22.52 -22.65
N VAL A 12 -50.12 23.29 -23.73
CA VAL A 12 -49.03 23.78 -24.59
C VAL A 12 -48.23 24.90 -23.93
N CYS A 13 -48.87 25.70 -23.06
CA CYS A 13 -48.19 26.79 -22.34
C CYS A 13 -47.35 26.30 -21.14
N GLY A 14 -47.67 25.13 -20.57
CA GLY A 14 -46.90 24.52 -19.48
C GLY A 14 -45.57 23.89 -19.93
N LEU A 15 -45.45 23.53 -21.22
CA LEU A 15 -44.27 22.87 -21.77
C LEU A 15 -43.08 23.82 -21.99
N PHE A 16 -43.30 25.14 -21.93
CA PHE A 16 -42.26 26.16 -22.12
C PHE A 16 -41.54 26.59 -20.83
N PHE A 17 -41.91 26.03 -19.67
CA PHE A 17 -41.34 26.41 -18.36
C PHE A 17 -40.22 25.49 -17.86
N LEU A 18 -39.79 24.49 -18.63
CA LEU A 18 -38.69 23.57 -18.25
C LEU A 18 -37.35 23.93 -18.91
N VAL A 19 -37.16 25.18 -19.35
CA VAL A 19 -35.87 25.64 -19.85
C VAL A 19 -34.97 25.96 -18.66
N SER A 20 -34.30 24.93 -18.14
CA SER A 20 -33.21 25.09 -17.17
C SER A 20 -32.02 25.71 -17.90
N CYS A 21 -31.71 26.97 -17.59
CA CYS A 21 -30.44 27.58 -17.98
C CYS A 21 -29.35 27.03 -17.08
N GLU A 22 -28.90 25.81 -17.36
CA GLU A 22 -27.68 25.29 -16.75
C GLU A 22 -26.52 26.10 -17.31
N LYS A 23 -25.79 26.78 -16.41
CA LYS A 23 -24.56 27.45 -16.79
C LYS A 23 -23.48 26.38 -16.87
N GLU A 24 -23.07 26.02 -18.08
CA GLU A 24 -21.95 25.11 -18.30
C GLU A 24 -20.69 25.73 -17.68
N ILE A 25 -20.21 25.13 -16.58
CA ILE A 25 -18.97 25.53 -15.94
C ILE A 25 -17.85 24.75 -16.62
N THR A 26 -17.21 25.37 -17.60
CA THR A 26 -15.96 24.84 -18.17
C THR A 26 -14.83 25.22 -17.22
N VAL A 27 -14.36 24.24 -16.45
CA VAL A 27 -13.20 24.40 -15.57
C VAL A 27 -11.94 24.16 -16.41
N ASP A 28 -11.28 25.24 -16.82
CA ASP A 28 -9.97 25.14 -17.48
C ASP A 28 -8.90 24.85 -16.40
N LEU A 29 -8.43 23.62 -16.37
CA LEU A 29 -7.37 23.21 -15.47
C LEU A 29 -6.01 23.46 -16.12
N PRO A 30 -5.04 24.02 -15.38
CA PRO A 30 -3.68 24.12 -15.87
C PRO A 30 -3.11 22.72 -16.07
N VAL A 31 -2.46 22.50 -17.22
CA VAL A 31 -1.70 21.26 -17.46
C VAL A 31 -0.45 21.32 -16.58
N VAL A 32 -0.35 20.39 -15.63
CA VAL A 32 0.80 20.26 -14.73
C VAL A 32 1.72 19.18 -15.31
N PRO A 33 3.05 19.40 -15.39
CA PRO A 33 3.97 18.36 -15.84
C PRO A 33 3.98 17.20 -14.86
N SER A 34 4.01 15.97 -15.37
CA SER A 34 4.11 14.75 -14.56
C SER A 34 5.39 14.74 -13.73
N LYS A 35 5.31 14.17 -12.52
CA LYS A 35 6.40 13.98 -11.58
C LYS A 35 6.56 12.49 -11.28
N ILE A 36 7.79 12.11 -10.98
CA ILE A 36 8.08 10.78 -10.44
C ILE A 36 7.44 10.66 -9.05
N VAL A 37 6.66 9.61 -8.88
CA VAL A 37 6.04 9.19 -7.62
C VAL A 37 6.78 7.94 -7.15
N VAL A 38 7.42 8.09 -5.99
CA VAL A 38 8.15 7.01 -5.32
C VAL A 38 7.26 6.42 -4.23
N GLN A 39 6.99 5.13 -4.33
CA GLN A 39 6.38 4.34 -3.26
C GLN A 39 7.38 3.29 -2.83
N GLY A 40 7.85 3.32 -1.59
CA GLY A 40 8.84 2.35 -1.13
C GLY A 40 8.78 2.07 0.36
N SER A 41 9.30 0.91 0.73
CA SER A 41 9.38 0.42 2.09
C SER A 41 10.71 -0.31 2.32
N ILE A 42 11.24 -0.21 3.53
CA ILE A 42 12.35 -1.04 4.00
C ILE A 42 12.04 -1.42 5.45
N GLU A 43 12.11 -2.72 5.74
CA GLU A 43 11.85 -3.28 7.07
C GLU A 43 13.09 -3.99 7.59
N GLN A 44 13.14 -4.16 8.92
CA GLN A 44 14.27 -4.84 9.56
C GLN A 44 14.45 -6.26 9.01
N GLY A 45 15.67 -6.57 8.59
CA GLY A 45 16.04 -7.88 8.05
C GLY A 45 15.42 -8.20 6.69
N GLN A 46 14.78 -7.24 6.02
CA GLN A 46 14.21 -7.38 4.68
C GLN A 46 14.93 -6.43 3.70
N PRO A 47 15.02 -6.78 2.41
CA PRO A 47 15.53 -5.86 1.40
C PRO A 47 14.57 -4.67 1.20
N PRO A 48 15.07 -3.52 0.70
CA PRO A 48 14.20 -2.42 0.31
C PRO A 48 13.31 -2.85 -0.87
N PHE A 49 12.11 -2.30 -0.93
CA PHE A 49 11.17 -2.52 -2.04
C PHE A 49 10.64 -1.17 -2.51
N ILE A 50 10.81 -0.86 -3.80
CA ILE A 50 10.41 0.42 -4.39
C ILE A 50 9.60 0.18 -5.66
N LEU A 51 8.48 0.89 -5.77
CA LEU A 51 7.66 1.03 -6.97
C LEU A 51 7.73 2.48 -7.43
N LEU A 52 7.95 2.67 -8.73
CA LEU A 52 8.02 3.97 -9.36
C LEU A 52 6.86 4.16 -10.33
N SER A 53 6.23 5.33 -10.26
CA SER A 53 5.12 5.70 -11.14
C SER A 53 5.14 7.17 -11.51
N GLU A 54 4.33 7.55 -12.48
CA GLU A 54 4.11 8.94 -12.89
C GLU A 54 2.88 9.52 -12.20
N SER A 55 2.97 10.76 -11.75
CA SER A 55 1.81 11.48 -11.22
C SER A 55 0.87 11.87 -12.36
N GLN A 56 -0.38 11.43 -12.28
CA GLN A 56 -1.40 11.75 -13.28
C GLN A 56 -2.32 12.89 -12.86
N GLY A 57 -2.91 13.55 -13.86
CA GLY A 57 -3.97 14.54 -13.65
C GLY A 57 -5.25 13.90 -13.12
N TYR A 58 -6.02 14.63 -12.30
CA TYR A 58 -7.23 14.09 -11.68
C TYR A 58 -8.28 13.57 -12.69
N PHE A 59 -8.33 14.15 -13.89
CA PHE A 59 -9.29 13.78 -14.94
C PHE A 59 -8.67 12.91 -16.04
N GLU A 60 -7.45 12.41 -15.86
CA GLU A 60 -6.84 11.48 -16.83
C GLU A 60 -7.44 10.08 -16.71
N PRO A 61 -7.56 9.34 -17.84
CA PRO A 61 -8.16 8.01 -17.85
C PRO A 61 -7.36 7.02 -17.00
N THR A 62 -8.07 6.12 -16.29
CA THR A 62 -7.49 5.11 -15.39
C THR A 62 -7.75 3.68 -15.88
N ASP A 63 -7.78 3.46 -17.19
CA ASP A 63 -7.97 2.12 -17.73
C ASP A 63 -6.72 1.24 -17.55
N ILE A 64 -6.91 -0.08 -17.62
CA ILE A 64 -5.83 -1.07 -17.38
C ILE A 64 -4.67 -0.90 -18.36
N THR A 65 -4.95 -0.50 -19.60
CA THR A 65 -3.92 -0.21 -20.61
C THR A 65 -3.09 1.04 -20.28
N SER A 66 -3.71 2.04 -19.66
CA SER A 66 -3.03 3.24 -19.20
C SER A 66 -2.19 2.95 -17.94
N LEU A 67 -2.62 2.00 -17.10
CA LEU A 67 -1.91 1.61 -15.88
C LEU A 67 -0.47 1.17 -16.14
N GLU A 68 -0.22 0.34 -17.17
CA GLU A 68 1.14 -0.07 -17.53
C GLU A 68 2.03 1.12 -17.86
N SER A 69 1.49 2.10 -18.60
CA SER A 69 2.22 3.29 -19.04
C SER A 69 2.55 4.26 -17.91
N TYR A 70 1.88 4.13 -16.75
CA TYR A 70 2.15 4.96 -15.58
C TYR A 70 3.31 4.43 -14.74
N PHE A 71 3.67 3.15 -14.84
CA PHE A 71 4.81 2.61 -14.09
C PHE A 71 6.12 2.90 -14.82
N ILE A 72 7.10 3.38 -14.05
CA ILE A 72 8.41 3.76 -14.57
C ILE A 72 9.34 2.54 -14.60
N LYS A 73 9.89 2.25 -15.77
CA LYS A 73 10.85 1.15 -16.00
C LYS A 73 12.22 1.69 -16.40
N GLY A 74 13.28 0.95 -16.12
CA GLY A 74 14.65 1.31 -16.45
C GLY A 74 15.12 2.60 -15.79
N ALA A 75 14.66 2.89 -14.57
CA ALA A 75 15.21 3.95 -13.74
C ALA A 75 16.52 3.49 -13.08
N ASP A 76 17.42 4.43 -12.87
CA ASP A 76 18.58 4.22 -12.00
C ASP A 76 18.13 4.51 -10.55
N VAL A 77 18.17 3.48 -9.70
CA VAL A 77 17.67 3.55 -8.32
C VAL A 77 18.77 3.13 -7.36
N THR A 78 19.19 4.05 -6.52
CA THR A 78 20.24 3.82 -5.52
C THR A 78 19.72 4.05 -4.10
N VAL A 79 20.23 3.26 -3.15
CA VAL A 79 20.00 3.43 -1.72
C VAL A 79 21.33 3.56 -1.01
N ASP A 80 21.52 4.64 -0.27
CA ASP A 80 22.65 4.86 0.61
C ASP A 80 22.24 4.61 2.07
N ASN A 81 23.01 3.78 2.78
CA ASN A 81 22.76 3.45 4.21
C ASN A 81 23.63 4.27 5.18
N GLY A 82 24.31 5.30 4.70
CA GLY A 82 25.28 6.11 5.44
C GLY A 82 26.73 5.60 5.39
N ASN A 83 26.96 4.37 4.93
CA ASN A 83 28.28 3.77 4.80
C ASN A 83 28.63 3.41 3.34
N GLU A 84 27.67 2.80 2.64
CA GLU A 84 27.80 2.34 1.26
C GLU A 84 26.53 2.69 0.48
N THR A 85 26.71 2.93 -0.82
CA THR A 85 25.63 3.17 -1.76
C THR A 85 25.41 1.91 -2.60
N PHE A 86 24.16 1.48 -2.67
CA PHE A 86 23.74 0.24 -3.31
C PHE A 86 22.86 0.55 -4.52
N GLN A 87 23.19 -0.05 -5.67
CA GLN A 87 22.31 -0.04 -6.84
C GLN A 87 21.23 -1.11 -6.67
N LEU A 88 19.96 -0.75 -6.84
CA LEU A 88 18.87 -1.73 -6.78
C LEU A 88 18.68 -2.44 -8.13
N ASP A 89 18.27 -3.70 -8.06
CA ASP A 89 17.88 -4.52 -9.19
C ASP A 89 16.43 -4.24 -9.59
N GLU A 90 16.19 -4.09 -10.90
CA GLU A 90 14.84 -4.01 -11.46
C GLU A 90 14.28 -5.42 -11.70
N ILE A 91 13.09 -5.70 -11.16
CA ILE A 91 12.36 -6.96 -11.34
C ILE A 91 10.96 -6.65 -11.83
N CYS A 92 10.55 -7.28 -12.93
CA CYS A 92 9.24 -7.07 -13.53
C CYS A 92 8.36 -8.32 -13.43
N THR A 93 7.05 -8.13 -13.35
CA THR A 93 6.09 -9.25 -13.26
C THR A 93 6.18 -10.21 -14.44
N SER A 94 6.54 -9.73 -15.63
CA SER A 94 6.74 -10.58 -16.82
C SER A 94 7.91 -11.57 -16.68
N THR A 95 8.89 -11.30 -15.81
CA THR A 95 10.06 -12.16 -15.61
C THR A 95 9.93 -13.06 -14.38
N LEU A 96 8.89 -12.85 -13.57
CA LEU A 96 8.68 -13.62 -12.36
C LEU A 96 8.03 -15.00 -12.63
N PRO A 97 8.52 -16.07 -12.01
CA PRO A 97 7.84 -17.36 -12.00
C PRO A 97 6.41 -17.22 -11.42
N PRO A 98 5.40 -17.91 -11.98
CA PRO A 98 4.02 -17.84 -11.49
C PRO A 98 3.86 -18.20 -10.01
N GLU A 99 4.77 -19.02 -9.49
CA GLU A 99 4.82 -19.45 -8.08
C GLU A 99 5.11 -18.30 -7.11
N LEU A 100 5.73 -17.20 -7.58
CA LEU A 100 6.06 -16.03 -6.76
C LEU A 100 4.96 -14.96 -6.76
N LEU A 101 3.95 -15.06 -7.63
CA LEU A 101 2.86 -14.08 -7.73
C LEU A 101 2.06 -13.87 -6.43
N PRO A 102 1.81 -14.90 -5.58
CA PRO A 102 1.16 -14.69 -4.29
C PRO A 102 1.97 -13.79 -3.34
N LEU A 103 3.30 -13.91 -3.35
CA LEU A 103 4.18 -13.05 -2.57
C LEU A 103 4.16 -11.61 -3.08
N VAL A 104 4.18 -11.43 -4.41
CA VAL A 104 4.05 -10.11 -5.04
C VAL A 104 2.71 -9.47 -4.69
N THR A 105 1.63 -10.25 -4.65
CA THR A 105 0.29 -9.76 -4.25
C THR A 105 0.29 -9.23 -2.82
N GLU A 106 0.95 -9.92 -1.90
CA GLU A 106 1.06 -9.49 -0.50
C GLU A 106 1.83 -8.17 -0.36
N VAL A 107 2.93 -8.00 -1.09
CA VAL A 107 3.76 -6.80 -1.02
C VAL A 107 3.15 -5.62 -1.77
N THR A 108 2.58 -5.85 -2.96
CA THR A 108 2.09 -4.80 -3.84
C THR A 108 0.61 -4.47 -3.65
N GLY A 109 -0.17 -5.38 -3.06
CA GLY A 109 -1.62 -5.29 -2.99
C GLY A 109 -2.34 -5.48 -4.33
N PHE A 110 -1.63 -5.79 -5.43
CA PHE A 110 -2.24 -6.02 -6.73
C PHE A 110 -2.72 -7.47 -6.88
N PRO A 111 -3.93 -7.68 -7.42
CA PRO A 111 -4.44 -9.02 -7.63
C PRO A 111 -3.60 -9.77 -8.68
N PRO A 112 -3.45 -11.10 -8.55
CA PRO A 112 -2.60 -11.89 -9.45
C PRO A 112 -3.08 -11.85 -10.90
N GLU A 113 -4.38 -11.65 -11.16
CA GLU A 113 -4.93 -11.50 -12.50
C GLU A 113 -4.42 -10.22 -13.20
N LEU A 114 -4.21 -9.14 -12.42
CA LEU A 114 -3.63 -7.89 -12.94
C LEU A 114 -2.14 -8.07 -13.20
N LEU A 115 -1.41 -8.68 -12.25
CA LEU A 115 0.03 -8.92 -12.37
C LEU A 115 0.38 -9.87 -13.53
N ALA A 116 -0.55 -10.74 -13.94
CA ALA A 116 -0.40 -11.62 -15.10
C ALA A 116 -0.64 -10.92 -16.45
N THR A 117 -1.25 -9.73 -16.45
CA THR A 117 -1.64 -9.00 -17.67
C THR A 117 -0.94 -7.66 -17.85
N VAL A 118 -0.38 -7.11 -16.77
CA VAL A 118 0.37 -5.84 -16.76
C VAL A 118 1.80 -6.14 -16.32
N ASP A 119 2.76 -5.59 -17.07
CA ASP A 119 4.17 -5.71 -16.74
C ASP A 119 4.59 -4.55 -15.82
N ILE A 120 4.57 -4.80 -14.51
CA ILE A 120 4.92 -3.84 -13.45
C ILE A 120 6.31 -4.18 -12.93
N CYS A 121 7.19 -3.18 -12.81
CA CYS A 121 8.53 -3.36 -12.29
C CYS A 121 8.68 -2.77 -10.88
N ALA A 122 9.42 -3.49 -10.05
CA ALA A 122 9.83 -3.06 -8.72
C ALA A 122 11.36 -3.09 -8.62
N TYR A 123 11.89 -2.24 -7.75
CA TYR A 123 13.32 -2.12 -7.50
C TYR A 123 13.62 -2.64 -6.10
N THR A 124 14.54 -3.60 -5.99
CA THR A 124 14.89 -4.25 -4.73
C THR A 124 16.32 -4.80 -4.76
N MET A 125 16.79 -5.40 -3.68
CA MET A 125 18.10 -6.05 -3.63
C MET A 125 17.94 -7.58 -3.62
N ILE A 126 18.18 -8.24 -4.75
CA ILE A 126 17.90 -9.67 -4.90
C ILE A 126 18.93 -10.52 -4.18
N ASP A 127 20.20 -10.10 -4.20
CA ASP A 127 21.31 -10.84 -3.63
C ASP A 127 21.37 -10.74 -2.09
N GLY A 128 20.51 -9.90 -1.50
CA GLY A 128 20.45 -9.66 -0.05
C GLY A 128 21.65 -8.90 0.51
N SER A 129 22.45 -8.24 -0.34
CA SER A 129 23.59 -7.42 0.09
C SER A 129 23.16 -6.19 0.91
N LEU A 130 21.92 -5.74 0.74
CA LEU A 130 21.29 -4.67 1.49
C LEU A 130 20.02 -5.19 2.19
N LEU A 131 20.08 -5.25 3.52
CA LEU A 131 18.92 -5.52 4.38
C LEU A 131 18.71 -4.34 5.34
N GLY A 132 17.45 -4.14 5.75
CA GLY A 132 17.13 -3.13 6.75
C GLY A 132 17.75 -3.44 8.11
N GLU A 133 18.42 -2.45 8.70
CA GLU A 133 19.10 -2.49 9.98
C GLU A 133 18.53 -1.43 10.92
N GLU A 134 18.42 -1.77 12.19
CA GLU A 134 17.96 -0.83 13.21
C GLU A 134 18.92 0.35 13.38
N ASN A 135 18.35 1.51 13.68
CA ASN A 135 19.06 2.78 13.87
C ASN A 135 19.78 3.31 12.63
N THR A 136 19.51 2.75 11.46
CA THR A 136 20.09 3.16 10.18
C THR A 136 19.18 4.12 9.43
N VAL A 137 19.78 5.16 8.85
CA VAL A 137 19.10 6.13 7.98
C VAL A 137 19.41 5.75 6.54
N TYR A 138 18.37 5.62 5.72
CA TYR A 138 18.47 5.25 4.33
C TYR A 138 18.07 6.44 3.45
N THR A 139 18.91 6.76 2.47
CA THR A 139 18.62 7.78 1.45
C THR A 139 18.46 7.11 0.11
N LEU A 140 17.28 7.26 -0.50
CA LEU A 140 16.98 6.76 -1.83
C LEU A 140 17.17 7.90 -2.83
N GLU A 141 17.84 7.61 -3.95
CA GLU A 141 17.88 8.46 -5.13
C GLU A 141 17.36 7.70 -6.34
N VAL A 142 16.55 8.39 -7.15
CA VAL A 142 15.95 7.86 -8.38
C VAL A 142 16.27 8.83 -9.51
N GLU A 143 16.94 8.34 -10.55
CA GLU A 143 17.11 9.02 -11.82
C GLU A 143 16.31 8.31 -12.91
N HIS A 144 15.48 9.06 -13.64
CA HIS A 144 14.84 8.55 -14.84
C HIS A 144 14.68 9.67 -15.89
N GLU A 145 15.25 9.46 -17.08
CA GLU A 145 15.19 10.41 -18.20
C GLU A 145 15.64 11.84 -17.83
N GLY A 146 16.65 11.98 -16.98
CA GLY A 146 17.15 13.26 -16.49
C GLY A 146 16.27 13.95 -15.43
N ARG A 147 15.21 13.29 -14.96
CA ARG A 147 14.43 13.71 -13.78
C ARG A 147 14.96 12.98 -12.54
N MET A 148 15.02 13.69 -11.42
CA MET A 148 15.50 13.18 -10.15
C MET A 148 14.40 13.20 -9.09
N ALA A 149 14.33 12.17 -8.26
CA ALA A 149 13.59 12.16 -7.01
C ALA A 149 14.47 11.61 -5.89
N SER A 150 14.29 12.11 -4.67
CA SER A 150 14.98 11.58 -3.49
C SER A 150 14.04 11.45 -2.30
N SER A 151 14.35 10.50 -1.43
CA SER A 151 13.63 10.31 -0.17
C SER A 151 14.57 9.80 0.92
N THR A 152 14.20 10.02 2.17
CA THR A 152 14.96 9.55 3.32
C THR A 152 14.01 8.91 4.32
N THR A 153 14.40 7.76 4.85
CA THR A 153 13.69 7.07 5.92
C THR A 153 14.66 6.56 6.97
N LYS A 154 14.15 6.16 8.14
CA LYS A 154 14.94 5.61 9.22
C LYS A 154 14.22 4.42 9.83
N ILE A 155 14.94 3.31 9.99
CA ILE A 155 14.48 2.22 10.84
C ILE A 155 14.91 2.57 12.27
N ASN A 156 13.93 2.80 13.15
CA ASN A 156 14.23 3.08 14.55
C ASN A 156 14.65 1.80 15.28
N GLY A 157 15.42 1.94 16.34
CA GLY A 157 15.71 0.81 17.24
C GLY A 157 14.43 0.23 17.82
N VAL A 158 14.37 -1.09 17.90
CA VAL A 158 13.22 -1.81 18.46
C VAL A 158 13.23 -1.65 19.98
N ILE A 159 12.05 -1.36 20.55
CA ILE A 159 11.84 -1.39 22.00
C ILE A 159 11.16 -2.72 22.32
N GLU A 160 11.91 -3.61 22.98
CA GLU A 160 11.42 -4.92 23.37
C GLU A 160 10.32 -4.82 24.44
N LEU A 161 9.45 -5.82 24.47
CA LEU A 161 8.50 -6.02 25.56
C LEU A 161 9.25 -6.52 26.79
N ASN A 162 8.98 -5.92 27.95
CA ASN A 162 9.60 -6.33 29.21
C ASN A 162 9.02 -7.67 29.69
N ASP A 163 7.68 -7.77 29.72
CA ASP A 163 6.96 -8.98 30.12
C ASP A 163 5.79 -9.22 29.16
N VAL A 164 5.48 -10.49 28.91
CA VAL A 164 4.31 -10.91 28.12
C VAL A 164 3.64 -12.09 28.82
N TRP A 165 2.33 -12.02 29.02
CA TRP A 165 1.58 -13.11 29.65
C TRP A 165 0.15 -13.18 29.13
N PHE A 166 -0.50 -14.32 29.38
CA PHE A 166 -1.91 -14.55 29.04
C PHE A 166 -2.71 -14.83 30.31
N GLU A 167 -3.85 -14.18 30.44
CA GLU A 167 -4.76 -14.36 31.58
C GLU A 167 -6.15 -14.75 31.08
N LEU A 168 -6.68 -15.86 31.59
CA LEU A 168 -8.02 -16.32 31.28
C LEU A 168 -9.08 -15.39 31.87
N THR A 169 -10.18 -15.21 31.14
CA THR A 169 -11.30 -14.36 31.56
C THR A 169 -12.53 -15.22 31.89
N GLY A 170 -13.01 -15.10 33.12
CA GLY A 170 -14.22 -15.78 33.58
C GLY A 170 -14.06 -17.29 33.80
N THR A 171 -15.15 -18.05 33.66
CA THR A 171 -15.20 -19.50 33.88
C THR A 171 -15.05 -20.33 32.60
N SER A 172 -14.80 -19.68 31.45
CA SER A 172 -14.58 -20.36 30.17
C SER A 172 -13.10 -20.61 29.97
N ASP A 173 -12.77 -21.87 29.74
CA ASP A 173 -11.41 -22.44 29.82
C ASP A 173 -10.44 -22.00 28.70
N SER A 174 -10.88 -21.20 27.72
CA SER A 174 -10.09 -20.95 26.50
C SER A 174 -10.03 -19.51 26.00
N LEU A 175 -10.69 -18.55 26.66
CA LEU A 175 -10.68 -17.14 26.26
C LEU A 175 -10.06 -16.27 27.35
N GLY A 176 -9.18 -15.36 26.93
CA GLY A 176 -8.41 -14.53 27.84
C GLY A 176 -7.81 -13.32 27.15
N PHE A 177 -7.15 -12.48 27.93
CA PHE A 177 -6.38 -11.35 27.44
C PHE A 177 -4.89 -11.70 27.40
N ALA A 178 -4.26 -11.33 26.29
CA ALA A 178 -2.80 -11.24 26.23
C ALA A 178 -2.39 -9.85 26.69
N TYR A 179 -1.51 -9.80 27.69
CA TYR A 179 -0.95 -8.58 28.21
C TYR A 179 0.54 -8.51 27.88
N ALA A 180 1.02 -7.27 27.78
CA ALA A 180 2.44 -7.01 27.72
C ALA A 180 2.78 -5.69 28.42
N THR A 181 3.97 -5.61 29.00
CA THR A 181 4.54 -4.37 29.52
C THR A 181 5.66 -3.89 28.60
N LEU A 182 5.74 -2.57 28.40
CA LEU A 182 6.81 -1.92 27.64
C LEU A 182 7.26 -0.68 28.41
N THR A 183 8.57 -0.43 28.40
CA THR A 183 9.14 0.83 28.88
C THR A 183 9.27 1.78 27.69
N ASP A 184 8.39 2.78 27.61
CA ASP A 184 8.48 3.84 26.61
C ASP A 184 9.67 4.75 26.92
N PRO A 185 10.66 4.91 26.03
CA PRO A 185 11.75 5.86 26.22
C PRO A 185 11.25 7.30 26.33
N ASP A 186 11.96 8.15 27.07
CA ASP A 186 11.62 9.59 27.25
C ASP A 186 11.71 10.43 25.94
N THR A 187 12.02 9.80 24.81
CA THR A 187 12.07 10.43 23.49
C THR A 187 10.66 10.73 22.99
N LEU A 188 10.40 11.98 22.61
CA LEU A 188 9.11 12.36 22.02
C LEU A 188 8.92 11.74 20.64
N GLY A 189 7.67 11.33 20.35
CA GLY A 189 7.26 10.87 19.02
C GLY A 189 7.33 9.36 18.81
N ASN A 190 7.58 8.56 19.86
CA ASN A 190 7.48 7.11 19.76
C ASN A 190 6.03 6.71 19.47
N ALA A 191 5.86 5.87 18.46
CA ALA A 191 4.57 5.28 18.10
C ALA A 191 4.75 3.77 17.98
N TYR A 192 3.88 3.02 18.64
CA TYR A 192 3.96 1.57 18.71
C TYR A 192 2.74 0.95 18.04
N ARG A 193 2.98 -0.04 17.18
CA ARG A 193 1.92 -0.88 16.62
C ARG A 193 2.27 -2.33 16.89
N TRP A 194 1.31 -3.04 17.48
CA TRP A 194 1.44 -4.44 17.85
C TRP A 194 0.64 -5.29 16.89
N PHE A 195 1.19 -6.44 16.55
CA PHE A 195 0.45 -7.48 15.87
C PHE A 195 0.63 -8.79 16.61
N ALA A 196 -0.41 -9.61 16.61
CA ALA A 196 -0.40 -10.92 17.26
C ALA A 196 -0.83 -12.00 16.28
N LYS A 197 -0.32 -13.22 16.50
CA LYS A 197 -0.80 -14.45 15.86
C LYS A 197 -1.10 -15.46 16.95
N ARG A 198 -2.23 -16.14 16.84
CA ARG A 198 -2.59 -17.23 17.73
C ARG A 198 -1.85 -18.49 17.32
N ILE A 199 -1.29 -19.16 18.31
CA ILE A 199 -0.71 -20.49 18.20
C ILE A 199 -1.45 -21.41 19.17
N ASN A 200 -1.57 -22.69 18.82
CA ASN A 200 -2.15 -23.67 19.71
C ASN A 200 -1.21 -24.02 20.85
N THR A 201 -1.70 -23.91 22.08
CA THR A 201 -1.02 -24.43 23.27
C THR A 201 -1.61 -25.80 23.62
N TYR A 202 -1.03 -26.87 23.06
CA TYR A 202 -1.29 -28.24 23.45
C TYR A 202 -0.01 -28.88 24.00
N PRO A 203 -0.09 -29.98 24.78
CA PRO A 203 1.09 -30.78 25.11
C PRO A 203 1.87 -31.17 23.86
N GLU A 204 3.21 -31.20 23.93
CA GLU A 204 4.09 -31.42 22.76
C GLU A 204 3.76 -32.66 21.92
N TRP A 205 3.15 -33.68 22.54
CA TRP A 205 2.74 -34.92 21.86
C TRP A 205 1.44 -34.81 21.06
N SER A 206 0.73 -33.67 21.12
CA SER A 206 -0.48 -33.44 20.34
C SER A 206 -0.15 -33.08 18.89
N GLU A 207 -0.91 -33.61 17.95
CA GLU A 207 -0.80 -33.33 16.51
C GLU A 207 -0.86 -31.82 16.19
N HIS A 208 -1.55 -31.05 17.03
CA HIS A 208 -1.81 -29.63 16.80
C HIS A 208 -0.98 -28.71 17.71
N ALA A 209 -0.01 -29.23 18.47
CA ALA A 209 0.83 -28.42 19.35
C ALA A 209 1.68 -27.42 18.56
N GLY A 210 1.61 -26.13 18.92
CA GLY A 210 2.34 -25.07 18.23
C GLY A 210 1.80 -24.69 16.85
N GLU A 211 0.71 -25.34 16.40
CA GLU A 211 0.09 -25.00 15.11
C GLU A 211 -0.41 -23.55 15.12
N GLN A 212 0.03 -22.77 14.13
CA GLN A 212 -0.39 -21.40 13.90
C GLN A 212 -1.84 -21.36 13.40
N LYS A 213 -2.72 -20.61 14.07
CA LYS A 213 -4.14 -20.50 13.73
C LYS A 213 -4.47 -19.36 12.79
N ASP A 214 -3.67 -18.30 12.82
CA ASP A 214 -3.89 -17.11 11.99
C ASP A 214 -2.92 -17.12 10.80
N PRO A 215 -3.36 -16.90 9.56
CA PRO A 215 -2.47 -16.90 8.40
C PRO A 215 -1.46 -15.73 8.45
N SER A 216 -1.90 -14.57 8.91
CA SER A 216 -1.12 -13.33 9.00
C SER A 216 -1.21 -12.70 10.39
N TYR A 217 -0.31 -11.75 10.65
CA TYR A 217 -0.24 -11.03 11.91
C TYR A 217 -1.44 -10.08 12.03
N VAL A 218 -2.20 -10.18 13.11
CA VAL A 218 -3.45 -9.45 13.31
C VAL A 218 -3.20 -8.26 14.24
N ALA A 219 -3.54 -7.05 13.80
CA ALA A 219 -3.53 -5.88 14.66
C ALA A 219 -4.71 -5.94 15.65
N PRO A 220 -4.54 -5.57 16.93
CA PRO A 220 -5.58 -5.68 17.96
C PRO A 220 -6.81 -4.79 17.71
N LEU A 221 -6.68 -3.77 16.87
CA LEU A 221 -7.77 -2.98 16.31
C LEU A 221 -7.44 -2.82 14.82
N GLY A 222 -8.23 -3.49 13.96
CA GLY A 222 -8.11 -3.41 12.51
C GLY A 222 -8.43 -2.01 11.99
#